data_AF-K1R0G2-F1
#
_entry.id   AF-K1R0G2-F1
#
_cell.length_a   1.000
_cell.length_b   1.000
_cell.length_c   1.000
_cell.angle_alpha   90.00
_cell.angle_beta   90.00
_cell.angle_gamma   90.00
#
_symmetry.space_group_name_H-M   'P 1'
#
loop_
_entity.id
_entity.type
_entity.pdbx_description
1 polymer ?
#
loop_
_entity_poly.entity_id
_entity_poly.type
_entity_poly.pdbx_seq_one_letter_code
_entity_poly.pdbx_strand_id
1 'polypeptide(L)'
;MLTKHRPKPCSSNIFTKFVLGFSVYVSNTTDRLQGTLCFKDDKFTLDTIPAVFTTICPVNGQYVIYYNERLPGATYPDVYSASVFIALCEVEDALDAFILGATMDVMGLNDLNGSPQQWNPNILSMYSNEEQLSWLRNLAEAVINKHINLQGSTHLQDLVEEAARLDAQNARLHSMFDAVTSQYMCTCQKNYKTIGHFKRHLEREHNWHFLTAAREEPKKGDKVAVWRSSFMKAALILRDTSDAYKMGDGNRIFLNAKFEMLCANVAGHTKYQLWLWRMMAYEQAILTPKQAFEYKWNTTANLNGTIDGNIPNDNLVEICVQLVKKKIKEQGSNFTFNSAQTTALACQIQDELRENIRYQVSMKPSGKSRTKTDKSSDINLMLMELMAGDIFENIQGRQFENFKNIKDVFEKVNLHKLHIWISKQKERASFEMM
;
A
#
# COMPACT_ATOMS: atom_id res chain seq x y z
N MET A 1 -12.91 -4.03 48.53
CA MET A 1 -11.52 -3.63 48.86
C MET A 1 -10.60 -4.17 47.78
N LEU A 2 -10.32 -3.38 46.74
CA LEU A 2 -9.25 -3.65 45.79
C LEU A 2 -8.43 -2.36 45.68
N THR A 3 -7.15 -2.53 45.93
CA THR A 3 -6.16 -1.51 46.24
C THR A 3 -5.96 -0.55 45.07
N LYS A 4 -6.09 0.75 45.39
CA LYS A 4 -5.57 1.87 44.58
C LYS A 4 -4.06 1.69 44.38
N HIS A 5 -3.65 0.98 43.33
CA HIS A 5 -2.35 1.25 42.73
C HIS A 5 -2.47 2.56 41.96
N ARG A 6 -2.07 3.66 42.60
CA ARG A 6 -1.66 4.86 41.86
C ARG A 6 -0.65 4.40 40.80
N PRO A 7 -0.82 4.72 39.52
CA PRO A 7 0.28 4.61 38.58
C PRO A 7 1.42 5.46 39.16
N LYS A 8 2.59 4.85 39.38
CA LYS A 8 3.82 5.64 39.52
C LYS A 8 3.89 6.49 38.24
N PRO A 9 4.09 7.81 38.32
CA PRO A 9 4.33 8.60 37.12
C PRO A 9 5.56 8.00 36.46
N CYS A 10 5.40 7.47 35.25
CA CYS A 10 6.54 7.04 34.46
C CYS A 10 7.46 8.24 34.33
N SER A 11 8.67 8.10 34.86
CA SER A 11 9.81 8.97 34.58
C SER A 11 9.86 9.26 33.08
N SER A 12 9.71 10.54 32.72
CA SER A 12 9.90 11.16 31.40
C SER A 12 10.07 10.16 30.23
N ASN A 13 9.01 9.92 29.47
CA ASN A 13 9.14 9.21 28.20
C ASN A 13 10.07 10.03 27.29
N ILE A 14 11.28 9.52 27.01
CA ILE A 14 12.30 10.22 26.21
C ILE A 14 11.79 10.64 24.82
N PHE A 15 10.78 9.95 24.29
CA PHE A 15 10.17 10.26 23.01
C PHE A 15 9.39 11.59 23.02
N THR A 16 8.95 12.08 24.18
CA THR A 16 8.22 13.35 24.31
C THR A 16 9.02 14.54 23.76
N LYS A 17 10.35 14.56 24.00
CA LYS A 17 11.26 15.61 23.51
C LYS A 17 11.26 15.78 21.99
N PHE A 18 10.93 14.72 21.25
CA PHE A 18 10.95 14.72 19.79
C PHE A 18 9.64 15.23 19.18
N VAL A 19 8.55 15.25 19.95
CA VAL A 19 7.21 15.63 19.47
C VAL A 19 6.75 17.00 19.97
N LEU A 20 7.35 17.55 21.03
CA LEU A 20 7.01 18.89 21.52
C LEU A 20 7.17 19.97 20.44
N GLY A 21 6.28 20.96 20.49
CA GLY A 21 6.22 22.09 19.56
C GLY A 21 5.59 21.77 18.21
N PHE A 22 4.93 20.61 18.08
CA PHE A 22 4.29 20.22 16.84
C PHE A 22 3.09 21.09 16.48
N SER A 23 2.71 21.04 15.21
CA SER A 23 1.52 21.67 14.67
C SER A 23 0.83 20.70 13.73
N VAL A 24 -0.50 20.76 13.70
CA VAL A 24 -1.34 19.97 12.80
C VAL A 24 -2.06 20.93 11.87
N TYR A 25 -1.94 20.68 10.57
CA TYR A 25 -2.63 21.43 9.53
C TYR A 25 -3.53 20.49 8.73
N VAL A 26 -4.62 21.02 8.21
CA VAL A 26 -5.44 20.35 7.20
C VAL A 26 -5.39 21.18 5.92
N SER A 27 -5.00 20.54 4.82
CA SER A 27 -4.79 21.21 3.52
C SER A 27 -5.37 20.41 2.36
N ASN A 28 -5.71 21.09 1.28
CA ASN A 28 -6.04 20.46 -0.01
C ASN A 28 -4.80 20.26 -0.90
N THR A 29 -3.63 20.73 -0.45
CA THR A 29 -2.36 20.55 -1.16
C THR A 29 -1.31 19.99 -0.20
N THR A 30 -0.20 19.49 -0.74
CA THR A 30 0.95 19.07 0.07
C THR A 30 1.72 20.25 0.66
N ASP A 31 1.36 21.49 0.29
CA ASP A 31 1.95 22.71 0.81
C ASP A 31 1.24 23.12 2.12
N ARG A 32 1.98 23.02 3.23
CA ARG A 32 1.53 23.42 4.56
C ARG A 32 1.09 24.89 4.61
N LEU A 33 1.73 25.78 3.85
CA LEU A 33 1.42 27.22 3.88
C LEU A 33 0.03 27.54 3.31
N GLN A 34 -0.56 26.62 2.57
CA GLN A 34 -1.92 26.71 2.03
C GLN A 34 -2.94 25.97 2.91
N GLY A 35 -2.49 25.35 4.00
CA GLY A 35 -3.32 24.60 4.93
C GLY A 35 -3.91 25.49 6.04
N THR A 36 -5.02 25.03 6.62
CA THR A 36 -5.58 25.61 7.84
C THR A 36 -4.85 25.03 9.04
N LEU A 37 -4.30 25.90 9.90
CA LEU A 37 -3.72 25.49 11.18
C LEU A 37 -4.83 25.02 12.12
N CYS A 38 -4.85 23.73 12.43
CA CYS A 38 -5.81 23.12 13.33
C CYS A 38 -5.36 23.16 14.78
N PHE A 39 -4.06 22.97 15.01
CA PHE A 39 -3.47 22.95 16.33
C PHE A 39 -2.00 23.32 16.27
N LYS A 40 -1.53 24.06 17.27
CA LYS A 40 -0.11 24.31 17.51
C LYS A 40 0.17 24.10 19.00
N ASP A 41 1.12 23.22 19.29
CA ASP A 41 1.64 23.03 20.63
C ASP A 41 2.53 24.21 21.02
N ASP A 42 2.08 24.96 22.01
CA ASP A 42 2.80 26.04 22.67
C ASP A 42 2.92 25.87 24.19
N LYS A 43 2.35 24.79 24.75
CA LYS A 43 2.12 24.63 26.20
C LYS A 43 2.55 23.30 26.76
N PHE A 44 2.68 22.26 25.94
CA PHE A 44 3.07 20.97 26.48
C PHE A 44 4.52 21.00 26.97
N THR A 45 4.74 20.25 28.04
CA THR A 45 6.05 19.98 28.62
C THR A 45 6.28 18.48 28.64
N LEU A 46 7.47 18.05 29.06
CA LEU A 46 7.80 16.63 29.19
C LEU A 46 6.84 15.86 30.11
N ASP A 47 6.22 16.57 31.07
CA ASP A 47 5.34 15.99 32.07
C ASP A 47 3.85 16.21 31.76
N THR A 48 3.50 17.19 30.92
CA THR A 48 2.10 17.55 30.63
C THR A 48 1.59 17.07 29.28
N ILE A 49 2.49 16.67 28.36
CA ILE A 49 2.05 16.09 27.08
C ILE A 49 1.30 14.78 27.34
N PRO A 50 0.04 14.64 26.89
CA PRO A 50 -0.74 13.44 27.14
C PRO A 50 -0.25 12.28 26.26
N ALA A 51 -0.45 11.05 26.73
CA ALA A 51 -0.17 9.85 25.94
C ALA A 51 -1.09 9.74 24.70
N VAL A 52 -2.30 10.30 24.78
CA VAL A 52 -3.27 10.42 23.69
C VAL A 52 -3.66 11.88 23.55
N PHE A 53 -3.48 12.44 22.35
CA PHE A 53 -3.84 13.81 22.03
C PHE A 53 -4.97 13.82 21.00
N THR A 54 -6.05 14.52 21.30
CA THR A 54 -7.19 14.69 20.40
C THR A 54 -7.44 16.18 20.21
N THR A 55 -7.56 16.61 18.96
CA THR A 55 -7.95 17.97 18.60
C THR A 55 -9.05 17.93 17.55
N ILE A 56 -10.02 18.82 17.67
CA ILE A 56 -11.09 18.96 16.68
C ILE A 56 -10.64 20.01 15.67
N CYS A 57 -10.69 19.68 14.38
CA CYS A 57 -10.49 20.64 13.30
C CYS A 57 -11.67 20.59 12.34
N PRO A 58 -12.60 21.56 12.39
CA PRO A 58 -13.84 21.52 11.61
C PRO A 58 -13.61 21.98 10.16
N VAL A 59 -12.60 21.41 9.49
CA VAL A 59 -12.28 21.71 8.09
C VAL A 59 -12.01 20.41 7.33
N ASN A 60 -12.48 20.35 6.08
CA ASN A 60 -12.25 19.21 5.21
C ASN A 60 -10.98 19.45 4.37
N GLY A 61 -10.06 18.49 4.34
CA GLY A 61 -8.85 18.57 3.53
C GLY A 61 -8.35 17.21 3.06
N GLN A 62 -7.51 17.22 2.03
CA GLN A 62 -6.96 16.01 1.41
C GLN A 62 -5.76 15.50 2.20
N TYR A 63 -5.05 16.40 2.87
CA TYR A 63 -3.83 16.14 3.60
C TYR A 63 -3.99 16.60 5.04
N VAL A 64 -3.75 15.69 5.98
CA VAL A 64 -3.43 16.03 7.36
C VAL A 64 -1.91 16.14 7.43
N ILE A 65 -1.40 17.33 7.72
CA ILE A 65 0.03 17.61 7.77
C ILE A 65 0.44 17.76 9.22
N TYR A 66 1.10 16.74 9.76
CA TYR A 66 1.88 16.88 10.98
C TYR A 66 3.17 17.62 10.66
N TYR A 67 3.42 18.71 11.38
CA TYR A 67 4.61 19.51 11.19
C TYR A 67 5.30 19.75 12.52
N ASN A 68 6.60 19.44 12.58
CA ASN A 68 7.42 19.74 13.73
C ASN A 68 8.83 20.05 13.21
N GLU A 69 9.39 21.20 13.60
CA GLU A 69 10.61 21.76 13.00
C GLU A 69 11.74 21.98 13.99
N ARG A 70 12.97 21.82 13.51
CA ARG A 70 14.22 22.19 14.19
C ARG A 70 15.14 22.88 13.18
N LEU A 71 14.98 24.19 13.03
CA LEU A 71 15.73 24.99 12.05
C LEU A 71 17.13 25.36 12.59
N PRO A 72 18.19 25.30 11.76
CA PRO A 72 19.50 25.80 12.12
C PRO A 72 19.46 27.29 12.48
N GLY A 73 20.05 27.68 13.60
CA GLY A 73 20.11 29.07 14.06
C GLY A 73 18.86 29.58 14.78
N ALA A 74 17.78 28.78 14.87
CA ALA A 74 16.63 29.10 15.70
C ALA A 74 16.83 28.59 17.14
N THR A 75 16.41 29.39 18.12
CA THR A 75 16.43 29.01 19.53
C THR A 75 15.12 28.30 19.89
N TYR A 76 15.22 27.05 20.34
CA TYR A 76 14.10 26.25 20.85
C TYR A 76 14.25 26.04 22.35
N PRO A 77 13.16 25.73 23.09
CA PRO A 77 13.26 25.37 24.51
C PRO A 77 14.23 24.20 24.74
N ASP A 78 15.04 24.26 25.79
CA ASP A 78 16.09 23.26 26.11
C ASP A 78 15.55 21.83 26.28
N VAL A 79 14.25 21.71 26.56
CA VAL A 79 13.57 20.42 26.69
C VAL A 79 13.32 19.73 25.34
N TYR A 80 13.44 20.44 24.22
CA TYR A 80 13.24 19.89 22.89
C TYR A 80 14.48 19.10 22.45
N SER A 81 14.26 18.00 21.74
CA SER A 81 15.35 17.30 21.06
C SER A 81 15.88 18.15 19.90
N ALA A 82 17.18 18.05 19.62
CA ALA A 82 17.79 18.66 18.44
C ALA A 82 17.25 18.08 17.12
N SER A 83 16.69 16.87 17.18
CA SER A 83 16.06 16.20 16.04
C SER A 83 14.56 15.98 16.29
N VAL A 84 13.80 15.89 15.21
CA VAL A 84 12.37 15.51 15.24
C VAL A 84 12.25 14.04 14.85
N PHE A 85 11.34 13.33 15.51
CA PHE A 85 10.99 11.96 15.16
C PHE A 85 9.48 11.79 15.24
N ILE A 86 8.88 11.17 14.21
CA ILE A 86 7.47 10.79 14.19
C ILE A 86 7.33 9.39 13.60
N ALA A 87 6.41 8.61 14.16
CA ALA A 87 5.95 7.35 13.61
C ALA A 87 4.43 7.44 13.44
N LEU A 88 3.97 7.65 12.20
CA LEU A 88 2.54 7.60 11.85
C LEU A 88 2.15 6.14 11.59
N CYS A 89 1.02 5.69 12.15
CA CYS A 89 0.62 4.28 12.15
C CYS A 89 -0.91 4.19 12.31
N GLU A 90 -1.70 4.46 11.25
CA GLU A 90 -3.17 4.44 11.41
C GLU A 90 -3.96 3.77 10.27
N VAL A 91 -3.32 3.37 9.16
CA VAL A 91 -4.08 2.82 8.01
C VAL A 91 -4.72 1.47 8.34
N GLU A 92 -4.03 0.61 9.11
CA GLU A 92 -4.58 -0.70 9.50
C GLU A 92 -5.75 -0.57 10.46
N ASP A 93 -5.65 0.33 11.44
CA ASP A 93 -6.69 0.51 12.47
C ASP A 93 -7.95 1.17 11.87
N ALA A 94 -7.76 2.13 10.96
CA ALA A 94 -8.86 2.70 10.19
C ALA A 94 -9.55 1.61 9.36
N LEU A 95 -8.80 0.76 8.66
CA LEU A 95 -9.39 -0.34 7.88
C LEU A 95 -10.20 -1.30 8.77
N ASP A 96 -9.76 -1.60 10.00
CA ASP A 96 -10.52 -2.43 10.93
C ASP A 96 -11.89 -1.80 11.27
N ALA A 97 -11.93 -0.48 11.51
CA ALA A 97 -13.19 0.23 11.74
C ALA A 97 -14.12 0.18 10.50
N PHE A 98 -13.56 0.31 9.30
CA PHE A 98 -14.34 0.19 8.05
C PHE A 98 -14.88 -1.22 7.82
N ILE A 99 -14.07 -2.26 8.06
CA ILE A 99 -14.51 -3.66 7.95
C ILE A 99 -15.62 -3.93 8.97
N LEU A 100 -15.45 -3.46 10.21
CA LEU A 100 -16.41 -3.65 11.27
C LEU A 100 -17.74 -2.99 10.94
N GLY A 101 -17.74 -1.71 10.54
CA GLY A 101 -18.95 -1.00 10.18
C GLY A 101 -19.64 -1.56 8.92
N ALA A 102 -18.88 -1.97 7.90
CA ALA A 102 -19.44 -2.62 6.72
C ALA A 102 -20.04 -3.99 7.05
N THR A 103 -19.43 -4.73 7.97
CA THR A 103 -19.96 -6.01 8.45
C THR A 103 -21.23 -5.80 9.26
N MET A 104 -21.25 -4.81 10.16
CA MET A 104 -22.44 -4.43 10.92
C MET A 104 -23.61 -4.07 10.00
N ASP A 105 -23.37 -3.28 8.95
CA ASP A 105 -24.41 -2.90 7.99
C ASP A 105 -24.92 -4.10 7.17
N VAL A 106 -24.07 -5.06 6.80
CA VAL A 106 -24.50 -6.32 6.17
C VAL A 106 -25.32 -7.19 7.13
N MET A 107 -24.95 -7.21 8.41
CA MET A 107 -25.62 -8.00 9.44
C MET A 107 -26.87 -7.31 10.03
N GLY A 108 -27.14 -6.06 9.67
CA GLY A 108 -28.25 -5.26 10.18
C GLY A 108 -28.08 -4.85 11.64
N LEU A 109 -26.86 -4.55 12.06
CA LEU A 109 -26.50 -4.15 13.42
C LEU A 109 -26.36 -2.62 13.55
N ASN A 110 -27.01 -2.04 14.56
CA ASN A 110 -26.89 -0.62 14.88
C ASN A 110 -25.82 -0.33 15.96
N ASP A 111 -25.37 -1.35 16.67
CA ASP A 111 -24.34 -1.25 17.71
C ASP A 111 -23.59 -2.58 17.85
N LEU A 112 -22.40 -2.54 18.44
CA LEU A 112 -21.52 -3.71 18.58
C LEU A 112 -22.04 -4.80 19.51
N ASN A 113 -22.99 -4.48 20.40
CA ASN A 113 -23.62 -5.45 21.29
C ASN A 113 -24.93 -6.00 20.73
N GLY A 114 -25.33 -5.54 19.53
CA GLY A 114 -26.53 -6.01 18.85
C GLY A 114 -26.44 -7.48 18.47
N SER A 115 -27.60 -8.13 18.38
CA SER A 115 -27.71 -9.51 17.93
C SER A 115 -28.22 -9.55 16.48
N PRO A 116 -27.45 -10.10 15.53
CA PRO A 116 -27.82 -10.05 14.12
C PRO A 116 -28.93 -11.08 13.83
N GLN A 117 -30.00 -10.64 13.16
CA GLN A 117 -31.13 -11.50 12.81
C GLN A 117 -30.78 -12.46 11.65
N GLN A 118 -30.00 -11.97 10.69
CA GLN A 118 -29.37 -12.76 9.62
C GLN A 118 -27.86 -12.81 9.90
N TRP A 119 -27.16 -13.87 9.49
CA TRP A 119 -25.75 -14.09 9.84
C TRP A 119 -25.50 -14.25 11.35
N ASN A 120 -26.30 -15.06 12.05
CA ASN A 120 -26.08 -15.32 13.47
C ASN A 120 -24.80 -16.15 13.72
N PRO A 121 -23.73 -15.59 14.32
CA PRO A 121 -22.48 -16.31 14.52
C PRO A 121 -22.58 -17.40 15.60
N ASN A 122 -23.61 -17.37 16.46
CA ASN A 122 -23.78 -18.37 17.52
C ASN A 122 -24.02 -19.79 16.98
N ILE A 123 -24.44 -19.93 15.72
CA ILE A 123 -24.61 -21.25 15.09
C ILE A 123 -23.28 -21.85 14.62
N LEU A 124 -22.21 -21.04 14.53
CA LEU A 124 -20.91 -21.50 14.01
C LEU A 124 -20.28 -22.58 14.86
N SER A 125 -20.50 -22.56 16.17
CA SER A 125 -19.99 -23.61 17.07
C SER A 125 -20.62 -24.98 16.81
N MET A 126 -21.73 -25.04 16.06
CA MET A 126 -22.40 -26.27 15.65
C MET A 126 -21.90 -26.80 14.30
N TYR A 127 -21.09 -26.02 13.58
CA TYR A 127 -20.59 -26.32 12.24
C TYR A 127 -19.16 -26.88 12.28
N SER A 128 -18.83 -27.70 11.29
CA SER A 128 -17.45 -28.11 11.02
C SER A 128 -16.57 -26.92 10.62
N ASN A 129 -15.24 -27.07 10.72
CA ASN A 129 -14.31 -26.01 10.33
C ASN A 129 -14.49 -25.55 8.87
N GLU A 130 -14.85 -26.46 7.97
CA GLU A 130 -15.09 -26.16 6.55
C GLU A 130 -16.37 -25.34 6.37
N GLU A 131 -17.45 -25.70 7.06
CA GLU A 131 -18.71 -24.96 7.07
C GLU A 131 -18.55 -23.57 7.72
N GLN A 132 -17.78 -23.47 8.80
CA GLN A 132 -17.45 -22.18 9.42
C GLN A 132 -16.67 -21.28 8.45
N LEU A 133 -15.69 -21.84 7.73
CA LEU A 133 -14.93 -21.11 6.72
C LEU A 133 -15.82 -20.67 5.55
N SER A 134 -16.70 -21.55 5.07
CA SER A 134 -17.67 -21.23 4.02
C SER A 134 -18.61 -20.10 4.46
N TRP A 135 -19.11 -20.16 5.69
CA TRP A 135 -19.94 -19.10 6.27
C TRP A 135 -19.21 -17.76 6.30
N LEU A 136 -17.95 -17.74 6.78
CA LEU A 136 -17.12 -16.52 6.81
C LEU A 136 -16.87 -15.96 5.41
N ARG A 137 -16.62 -16.83 4.42
CA ARG A 137 -16.44 -16.43 3.02
C ARG A 137 -17.70 -15.81 2.44
N ASN A 138 -18.87 -16.39 2.72
CA ASN A 138 -20.14 -15.86 2.24
C ASN A 138 -20.43 -14.48 2.86
N LEU A 139 -20.10 -14.29 4.15
CA LEU A 139 -20.25 -12.98 4.81
C LEU A 139 -19.29 -11.95 4.20
N ALA A 140 -18.02 -12.33 3.98
CA ALA A 140 -17.03 -11.47 3.33
C ALA A 140 -17.46 -11.11 1.91
N GLU A 141 -18.02 -12.05 1.15
CA GLU A 141 -18.57 -11.80 -0.18
C GLU A 141 -19.76 -10.81 -0.14
N ALA A 142 -20.66 -10.94 0.83
CA ALA A 142 -21.75 -9.99 1.02
C ALA A 142 -21.22 -8.57 1.31
N VAL A 143 -20.18 -8.44 2.16
CA VAL A 143 -19.51 -7.16 2.44
C VAL A 143 -18.84 -6.59 1.19
N ILE A 144 -18.11 -7.43 0.44
CA ILE A 144 -17.44 -7.03 -0.80
C ILE A 144 -18.48 -6.52 -1.79
N ASN A 145 -19.54 -7.28 -2.04
CA ASN A 145 -20.56 -6.92 -3.02
C ASN A 145 -21.34 -5.66 -2.64
N LYS A 146 -21.65 -5.46 -1.34
CA LYS A 146 -22.42 -4.30 -0.88
C LYS A 146 -21.59 -3.02 -0.79
N HIS A 147 -20.35 -3.09 -0.29
CA HIS A 147 -19.58 -1.88 0.08
C HIS A 147 -18.35 -1.59 -0.76
N ILE A 148 -17.79 -2.59 -1.44
CA ILE A 148 -16.49 -2.51 -2.13
C ILE A 148 -16.65 -2.62 -3.65
N ASN A 149 -17.38 -3.63 -4.14
CA ASN A 149 -17.57 -3.88 -5.57
C ASN A 149 -18.80 -3.14 -6.12
N LEU A 150 -18.81 -1.81 -5.99
CA LEU A 150 -19.96 -0.98 -6.38
C LEU A 150 -20.30 -1.04 -7.88
N GLN A 151 -19.36 -1.44 -8.73
CA GLN A 151 -19.54 -1.55 -10.18
C GLN A 151 -19.81 -2.99 -10.67
N GLY A 152 -19.71 -3.99 -9.80
CA GLY A 152 -19.84 -5.41 -10.17
C GLY A 152 -18.67 -5.95 -11.00
N SER A 153 -18.76 -7.24 -11.37
CA SER A 153 -17.72 -7.94 -12.16
C SER A 153 -17.73 -7.61 -13.65
N THR A 154 -18.84 -7.08 -14.18
CA THR A 154 -18.99 -6.75 -15.62
C THR A 154 -17.95 -5.73 -16.09
N HIS A 155 -17.66 -4.71 -15.28
CA HIS A 155 -16.66 -3.69 -15.65
C HIS A 155 -15.27 -4.29 -15.88
N LEU A 156 -14.87 -5.28 -15.09
CA LEU A 156 -13.59 -5.95 -15.26
C LEU A 156 -13.55 -6.76 -16.56
N GLN A 157 -14.64 -7.42 -16.91
CA GLN A 157 -14.76 -8.16 -18.18
C GLN A 157 -14.64 -7.21 -19.37
N ASP A 158 -15.31 -6.06 -19.33
CA ASP A 158 -15.23 -5.03 -20.36
C ASP A 158 -13.78 -4.54 -20.56
N LEU A 159 -13.05 -4.28 -19.47
CA LEU A 159 -11.64 -3.87 -19.53
C LEU A 159 -10.73 -4.94 -20.13
N VAL A 160 -10.96 -6.22 -19.81
CA VAL A 160 -10.20 -7.35 -20.37
C VAL A 160 -10.47 -7.47 -21.87
N GLU A 161 -11.72 -7.35 -22.30
CA GLU A 161 -12.08 -7.36 -23.72
C GLU A 161 -11.47 -6.18 -24.48
N GLU A 162 -11.51 -4.97 -23.91
CA GLU A 162 -10.91 -3.78 -24.52
C GLU A 162 -9.39 -3.96 -24.67
N ALA A 163 -8.71 -4.46 -23.64
CA ALA A 163 -7.27 -4.77 -23.70
C ALA A 163 -6.94 -5.78 -24.80
N ALA A 164 -7.73 -6.86 -24.92
CA ALA A 164 -7.56 -7.87 -25.96
C ALA A 164 -7.75 -7.30 -27.38
N ARG A 165 -8.71 -6.38 -27.56
CA ARG A 165 -8.90 -5.68 -28.84
C ARG A 165 -7.71 -4.78 -29.19
N LEU A 166 -7.14 -4.08 -28.21
CA LEU A 166 -5.92 -3.29 -28.41
C LEU A 166 -4.71 -4.15 -28.80
N ASP A 167 -4.54 -5.31 -28.16
CA ASP A 167 -3.50 -6.28 -28.51
C ASP A 167 -3.67 -6.81 -29.95
N ALA A 168 -4.88 -7.23 -30.32
CA ALA A 168 -5.18 -7.70 -31.67
C ALA A 168 -4.92 -6.62 -32.72
N GLN A 169 -5.25 -5.36 -32.41
CA GLN A 169 -4.98 -4.22 -33.30
C GLN A 169 -3.47 -3.95 -33.47
N ASN A 170 -2.69 -3.99 -32.38
CA ASN A 170 -1.24 -3.83 -32.46
C ASN A 170 -0.59 -4.97 -33.25
N ALA A 171 -1.04 -6.22 -33.06
CA ALA A 171 -0.54 -7.37 -33.83
C ALA A 171 -0.76 -7.19 -35.34
N ARG A 172 -1.96 -6.73 -35.75
CA ARG A 172 -2.26 -6.41 -37.16
C ARG A 172 -1.37 -5.31 -37.74
N LEU A 173 -1.02 -4.29 -36.95
CA LEU A 173 -0.11 -3.24 -37.40
C LEU A 173 1.33 -3.76 -37.54
N HIS A 174 1.78 -4.60 -36.60
CA HIS A 174 3.10 -5.21 -36.66
C HIS A 174 3.26 -6.16 -37.84
N SER A 175 2.21 -6.90 -38.23
CA SER A 175 2.27 -7.74 -39.44
C SER A 175 2.42 -6.94 -40.74
N MET A 176 2.16 -5.62 -40.71
CA MET A 176 2.34 -4.71 -41.83
C MET A 176 3.70 -3.99 -41.79
N PHE A 177 4.58 -4.33 -40.85
CA PHE A 177 5.93 -3.79 -40.76
C PHE A 177 6.92 -4.69 -41.48
N ASP A 178 7.64 -4.12 -42.44
CA ASP A 178 8.76 -4.78 -43.11
C ASP A 178 10.07 -4.46 -42.39
N ALA A 179 10.66 -5.48 -41.78
CA ALA A 179 11.91 -5.37 -41.04
C ALA A 179 13.13 -5.09 -41.94
N VAL A 180 13.09 -5.49 -43.21
CA VAL A 180 14.21 -5.29 -44.16
C VAL A 180 14.31 -3.81 -44.53
N THR A 181 13.18 -3.20 -44.87
CA THR A 181 13.13 -1.78 -45.26
C THR A 181 12.92 -0.85 -44.07
N SER A 182 12.62 -1.40 -42.88
CA SER A 182 12.26 -0.64 -41.67
C SER A 182 11.09 0.31 -41.89
N GLN A 183 10.07 -0.15 -42.62
CA GLN A 183 8.89 0.65 -43.00
C GLN A 183 7.60 -0.14 -42.82
N TYR A 184 6.51 0.56 -42.52
CA TYR A 184 5.15 0.03 -42.56
C TYR A 184 4.61 0.11 -43.99
N MET A 185 4.16 -1.02 -44.53
CA MET A 185 3.64 -1.16 -45.88
C MET A 185 2.12 -1.38 -45.83
N CYS A 186 1.38 -0.47 -46.46
CA CYS A 186 -0.06 -0.64 -46.62
C CYS A 186 -0.39 -1.59 -47.79
N THR A 187 -1.57 -2.21 -47.76
CA THR A 187 -2.11 -2.97 -48.89
C THR A 187 -2.31 -2.11 -50.15
N CYS A 188 -2.38 -0.78 -50.02
CA CYS A 188 -2.37 0.16 -51.14
C CYS A 188 -0.98 0.54 -51.64
N GLN A 189 0.08 -0.19 -51.23
CA GLN A 189 1.48 0.03 -51.63
C GLN A 189 2.11 1.35 -51.15
N LYS A 190 1.46 2.07 -50.23
CA LYS A 190 2.05 3.26 -49.57
C LYS A 190 2.90 2.83 -48.38
N ASN A 191 4.08 3.43 -48.26
CA ASN A 191 5.06 3.10 -47.21
C ASN A 191 5.24 4.24 -46.21
N TYR A 192 5.45 3.91 -44.94
CA TYR A 192 5.60 4.88 -43.86
C TYR A 192 6.71 4.49 -42.89
N LYS A 193 7.60 5.42 -42.54
CA LYS A 193 8.69 5.18 -41.57
C LYS A 193 8.22 5.08 -40.12
N THR A 194 7.08 5.67 -39.78
CA THR A 194 6.61 5.75 -38.39
C THR A 194 5.19 5.24 -38.28
N ILE A 195 4.90 4.48 -37.23
CA ILE A 195 3.56 3.92 -36.96
C ILE A 195 2.47 5.00 -36.84
N GLY A 196 2.79 6.20 -36.35
CA GLY A 196 1.81 7.28 -36.21
C GLY A 196 1.35 7.89 -37.54
N HIS A 197 2.23 7.99 -38.53
CA HIS A 197 1.82 8.37 -39.90
C HIS A 197 1.04 7.24 -40.57
N PHE A 198 1.43 6.00 -40.33
CA PHE A 198 0.75 4.83 -40.86
C PHE A 198 -0.68 4.70 -40.33
N LYS A 199 -0.90 4.86 -39.02
CA LYS A 199 -2.25 4.87 -38.41
C LYS A 199 -3.14 5.95 -39.04
N ARG A 200 -2.64 7.18 -39.19
CA ARG A 200 -3.37 8.28 -39.87
C ARG A 200 -3.74 7.97 -41.32
N HIS A 201 -2.87 7.27 -42.03
CA HIS A 201 -3.16 6.81 -43.38
C HIS A 201 -4.28 5.76 -43.40
N LEU A 202 -4.22 4.78 -42.50
CA LEU A 202 -5.24 3.74 -42.38
C LEU A 202 -6.62 4.33 -42.00
N GLU A 203 -6.65 5.35 -41.13
CA GLU A 203 -7.88 6.08 -40.79
C GLU A 203 -8.49 6.77 -42.03
N ARG A 204 -7.67 7.49 -42.80
CA ARG A 204 -8.15 8.34 -43.91
C ARG A 204 -8.49 7.57 -45.18
N GLU A 205 -7.65 6.61 -45.54
CA GLU A 205 -7.72 5.95 -46.85
C GLU A 205 -8.36 4.56 -46.76
N HIS A 206 -8.40 3.97 -45.57
CA HIS A 206 -8.89 2.61 -45.35
C HIS A 206 -10.00 2.52 -44.28
N ASN A 207 -10.48 3.65 -43.76
CA ASN A 207 -11.53 3.74 -42.73
C ASN A 207 -11.25 2.85 -41.51
N TRP A 208 -9.98 2.70 -41.13
CA TRP A 208 -9.65 2.01 -39.89
C TRP A 208 -10.10 2.85 -38.69
N HIS A 209 -10.78 2.21 -37.75
CA HIS A 209 -11.14 2.82 -36.48
C HIS A 209 -10.20 2.35 -35.38
N PHE A 210 -9.39 3.27 -34.88
CA PHE A 210 -8.56 3.04 -33.70
C PHE A 210 -9.37 3.30 -32.43
N LEU A 211 -9.27 2.39 -31.46
CA LEU A 211 -9.94 2.54 -30.17
C LEU A 211 -9.36 3.79 -29.48
N THR A 212 -10.24 4.71 -29.10
CA THR A 212 -9.90 5.91 -28.34
C THR A 212 -10.53 5.81 -26.97
N ALA A 213 -9.86 6.39 -25.95
CA ALA A 213 -10.39 6.38 -24.60
C ALA A 213 -11.79 7.04 -24.58
N ALA A 214 -12.80 6.28 -24.18
CA ALA A 214 -14.16 6.81 -24.04
C ALA A 214 -14.18 7.96 -23.04
N ARG A 215 -14.90 9.05 -23.35
CA ARG A 215 -15.24 10.07 -22.35
C ARG A 215 -16.40 9.52 -21.53
N GLU A 216 -16.13 9.16 -20.29
CA GLU A 216 -17.20 8.81 -19.36
C GLU A 216 -17.89 10.08 -18.88
N GLU A 217 -19.20 10.17 -19.15
CA GLU A 217 -20.10 11.13 -18.51
C GLU A 217 -20.11 10.88 -16.99
N PRO A 218 -20.08 11.94 -16.16
CA PRO A 218 -20.11 11.78 -14.71
C PRO A 218 -21.44 11.14 -14.27
N LYS A 219 -21.40 9.86 -13.91
CA LYS A 219 -22.55 9.16 -13.33
C LYS A 219 -22.98 9.90 -12.05
N LYS A 220 -24.27 10.25 -11.98
CA LYS A 220 -24.92 10.70 -10.74
C LYS A 220 -24.97 9.50 -9.80
N GLY A 221 -24.30 9.60 -8.67
CA GLY A 221 -24.20 8.53 -7.67
C GLY A 221 -23.57 9.06 -6.39
N ASP A 222 -23.58 8.26 -5.33
CA ASP A 222 -22.98 8.60 -4.04
C ASP A 222 -21.44 8.60 -4.14
N LYS A 223 -20.84 9.80 -4.14
CA LYS A 223 -19.38 9.96 -4.21
C LYS A 223 -18.68 9.60 -2.90
N VAL A 224 -19.38 9.64 -1.77
CA VAL A 224 -18.86 9.19 -0.47
C VAL A 224 -18.82 7.66 -0.43
N ALA A 225 -19.83 6.98 -0.98
CA ALA A 225 -19.78 5.52 -1.14
C ALA A 225 -18.62 5.08 -2.07
N VAL A 226 -18.38 5.80 -3.18
CA VAL A 226 -17.22 5.56 -4.06
C VAL A 226 -15.90 5.76 -3.32
N TRP A 227 -15.80 6.82 -2.50
CA TRP A 227 -14.63 7.06 -1.66
C TRP A 227 -14.39 5.91 -0.66
N ARG A 228 -15.42 5.49 0.08
CA ARG A 228 -15.37 4.35 1.02
C ARG A 228 -14.86 3.10 0.31
N SER A 229 -15.49 2.74 -0.81
CA SER A 229 -15.09 1.62 -1.65
C SER A 229 -13.61 1.72 -2.05
N SER A 230 -13.20 2.87 -2.57
CA SER A 230 -11.82 3.08 -3.03
C SER A 230 -10.81 2.98 -1.89
N PHE A 231 -11.12 3.52 -0.71
CA PHE A 231 -10.28 3.41 0.48
C PHE A 231 -10.15 1.94 0.90
N MET A 232 -11.28 1.24 1.06
CA MET A 232 -11.29 -0.17 1.48
C MET A 232 -10.51 -1.05 0.51
N LYS A 233 -10.67 -0.88 -0.81
CA LYS A 233 -9.87 -1.62 -1.81
C LYS A 233 -8.38 -1.43 -1.61
N ALA A 234 -7.92 -0.17 -1.56
CA ALA A 234 -6.51 0.14 -1.42
C ALA A 234 -5.92 -0.37 -0.10
N ALA A 235 -6.66 -0.19 1.00
CA ALA A 235 -6.22 -0.62 2.33
C ALA A 235 -6.22 -2.15 2.46
N LEU A 236 -7.21 -2.86 1.89
CA LEU A 236 -7.23 -4.33 1.87
C LEU A 236 -6.06 -4.90 1.05
N ILE A 237 -5.73 -4.29 -0.09
CA ILE A 237 -4.56 -4.68 -0.88
C ILE A 237 -3.29 -4.48 -0.05
N LEU A 238 -3.14 -3.34 0.63
CA LEU A 238 -1.97 -3.08 1.49
C LEU A 238 -1.86 -4.10 2.63
N ARG A 239 -2.99 -4.45 3.27
CA ARG A 239 -3.05 -5.47 4.32
C ARG A 239 -2.68 -6.85 3.78
N ASP A 240 -3.24 -7.22 2.63
CA ASP A 240 -2.95 -8.51 1.98
C ASP A 240 -1.50 -8.61 1.54
N THR A 241 -0.91 -7.55 0.98
CA THR A 241 0.52 -7.48 0.66
C THR A 241 1.36 -7.67 1.91
N SER A 242 1.06 -6.93 2.98
CA SER A 242 1.82 -7.01 4.24
C SER A 242 1.75 -8.40 4.85
N ASP A 243 0.58 -9.04 4.79
CA ASP A 243 0.36 -10.41 5.25
C ASP A 243 1.08 -11.44 4.35
N ALA A 244 1.00 -11.29 3.03
CA ALA A 244 1.69 -12.15 2.07
C ALA A 244 3.21 -12.13 2.28
N TYR A 245 3.79 -10.97 2.58
CA TYR A 245 5.21 -10.85 2.95
C TYR A 245 5.55 -11.58 4.26
N LYS A 246 4.71 -11.49 5.29
CA LYS A 246 4.92 -12.21 6.58
C LYS A 246 4.82 -13.73 6.41
N MET A 247 3.90 -14.17 5.57
CA MET A 247 3.65 -15.58 5.27
C MET A 247 4.62 -16.17 4.23
N GLY A 248 5.43 -15.33 3.56
CA GLY A 248 6.30 -15.75 2.47
C GLY A 248 5.53 -16.26 1.24
N ASP A 249 4.30 -15.78 1.03
CA ASP A 249 3.43 -16.23 -0.07
C ASP A 249 3.77 -15.47 -1.35
N GLY A 250 4.71 -16.01 -2.12
CA GLY A 250 5.12 -15.44 -3.40
C GLY A 250 3.98 -15.29 -4.41
N ASN A 251 2.95 -16.15 -4.36
CA ASN A 251 1.83 -16.02 -5.30
C ASN A 251 0.97 -14.81 -4.96
N ARG A 252 0.64 -14.60 -3.68
CA ARG A 252 -0.09 -13.40 -3.23
C ARG A 252 0.70 -12.12 -3.46
N ILE A 253 2.01 -12.13 -3.18
CA ILE A 253 2.89 -10.98 -3.44
C ILE A 253 2.81 -10.55 -4.92
N PHE A 254 2.95 -11.48 -5.86
CA PHE A 254 2.90 -11.18 -7.29
C PHE A 254 1.50 -10.84 -7.79
N LEU A 255 0.46 -11.40 -7.18
CA LEU A 255 -0.92 -11.02 -7.47
C LEU A 255 -1.17 -9.57 -7.07
N ASN A 256 -0.75 -9.17 -5.85
CA ASN A 256 -0.93 -7.82 -5.34
C ASN A 256 -0.09 -6.79 -6.11
N ALA A 257 1.12 -7.18 -6.55
CA ALA A 257 1.97 -6.34 -7.38
C ALA A 257 1.28 -5.84 -8.66
N LYS A 258 0.31 -6.60 -9.22
CA LYS A 258 -0.52 -6.15 -10.35
C LYS A 258 -1.34 -4.93 -9.98
N PHE A 259 -2.04 -4.97 -8.84
CA PHE A 259 -2.86 -3.86 -8.35
C PHE A 259 -1.98 -2.68 -7.93
N GLU A 260 -0.87 -2.94 -7.25
CA GLU A 260 0.09 -1.90 -6.84
C GLU A 260 0.69 -1.18 -8.05
N MET A 261 0.94 -1.88 -9.16
CA MET A 261 1.42 -1.25 -10.40
C MET A 261 0.39 -0.27 -10.97
N LEU A 262 -0.90 -0.62 -10.91
CA LEU A 262 -1.99 0.26 -11.32
C LEU A 262 -2.08 1.49 -10.39
N CYS A 263 -1.98 1.29 -9.07
CA CYS A 263 -1.93 2.38 -8.11
C CYS A 263 -0.73 3.31 -8.37
N ALA A 264 0.47 2.75 -8.62
CA ALA A 264 1.66 3.52 -8.95
C ALA A 264 1.49 4.31 -10.26
N ASN A 265 0.82 3.74 -11.26
CA ASN A 265 0.49 4.43 -12.50
C ASN A 265 -0.41 5.65 -12.26
N VAL A 266 -1.51 5.45 -11.54
CA VAL A 266 -2.49 6.50 -11.23
C VAL A 266 -1.88 7.61 -10.37
N ALA A 267 -1.00 7.26 -9.43
CA ALA A 267 -0.29 8.20 -8.57
C ALA A 267 0.89 8.91 -9.26
N GLY A 268 1.23 8.55 -10.51
CA GLY A 268 2.36 9.14 -11.23
C GLY A 268 3.74 8.67 -10.71
N HIS A 269 3.79 7.57 -9.96
CA HIS A 269 5.01 6.98 -9.43
C HIS A 269 5.70 6.08 -10.46
N THR A 270 6.27 6.70 -11.49
CA THR A 270 6.85 6.00 -12.66
C THR A 270 7.95 4.99 -12.30
N LYS A 271 8.78 5.30 -11.30
CA LYS A 271 9.82 4.38 -10.80
C LYS A 271 9.23 3.09 -10.25
N TYR A 272 8.23 3.20 -9.36
CA TYR A 272 7.59 2.04 -8.73
C TYR A 272 6.76 1.26 -9.76
N GLN A 273 6.06 1.95 -10.66
CA GLN A 273 5.34 1.31 -11.77
C GLN A 273 6.29 0.46 -12.62
N LEU A 274 7.45 0.99 -13.00
CA LEU A 274 8.45 0.26 -13.79
C LEU A 274 9.03 -0.93 -13.03
N TRP A 275 9.33 -0.75 -11.74
CA TRP A 275 9.88 -1.82 -10.90
C TRP A 275 8.90 -2.99 -10.74
N LEU A 276 7.62 -2.70 -10.44
CA LEU A 276 6.56 -3.71 -10.33
C LEU A 276 6.32 -4.42 -11.67
N TRP A 277 6.34 -3.68 -12.78
CA TRP A 277 6.25 -4.28 -14.12
C TRP A 277 7.41 -5.24 -14.39
N ARG A 278 8.66 -4.84 -14.08
CA ARG A 278 9.85 -5.68 -14.26
C ARG A 278 9.79 -6.93 -13.40
N MET A 279 9.37 -6.79 -12.14
CA MET A 279 9.16 -7.91 -11.23
C MET A 279 8.23 -8.95 -11.87
N MET A 280 7.07 -8.54 -12.38
CA MET A 280 6.14 -9.44 -13.06
C MET A 280 6.72 -10.01 -14.37
N ALA A 281 7.44 -9.21 -15.15
CA ALA A 281 8.06 -9.66 -16.39
C ALA A 281 9.14 -10.73 -16.13
N TYR A 282 9.91 -10.59 -15.05
CA TYR A 282 10.88 -11.60 -14.61
C TYR A 282 10.23 -12.94 -14.34
N GLU A 283 9.13 -12.95 -13.60
CA GLU A 283 8.43 -14.20 -13.24
C GLU A 283 7.68 -14.82 -14.41
N GLN A 284 7.09 -14.00 -15.30
CA GLN A 284 6.19 -14.51 -16.34
C GLN A 284 6.88 -14.82 -17.68
N ALA A 285 7.98 -14.14 -18.01
CA ALA A 285 8.48 -14.16 -19.39
C ALA A 285 10.01 -14.13 -19.55
N ILE A 286 10.76 -13.53 -18.63
CA ILE A 286 12.21 -13.31 -18.83
C ILE A 286 13.05 -14.42 -18.19
N LEU A 287 12.74 -14.82 -16.96
CA LEU A 287 13.50 -15.86 -16.27
C LEU A 287 13.07 -17.25 -16.73
N THR A 288 14.01 -18.21 -16.69
CA THR A 288 13.66 -19.63 -16.87
C THR A 288 12.66 -20.06 -15.78
N PRO A 289 11.85 -21.11 -15.99
CA PRO A 289 10.87 -21.56 -14.99
C PRO A 289 11.48 -21.79 -13.59
N LYS A 290 12.71 -22.33 -13.53
CA LYS A 290 13.44 -22.51 -12.27
C LYS A 290 13.82 -21.17 -11.62
N GLN A 291 14.43 -20.26 -12.38
CA GLN A 291 14.83 -18.94 -11.88
C GLN A 291 13.61 -18.09 -11.48
N ALA A 292 12.50 -18.15 -12.22
CA ALA A 292 11.25 -17.48 -11.89
C ALA A 292 10.67 -18.00 -10.57
N PHE A 293 10.69 -19.32 -10.36
CA PHE A 293 10.31 -19.94 -9.10
C PHE A 293 11.19 -19.43 -7.95
N GLU A 294 12.51 -19.51 -8.09
CA GLU A 294 13.46 -19.03 -7.08
C GLU A 294 13.28 -17.52 -6.81
N TYR A 295 13.15 -16.70 -7.85
CA TYR A 295 12.92 -15.26 -7.73
C TYR A 295 11.64 -14.94 -6.97
N LYS A 296 10.54 -15.63 -7.29
CA LYS A 296 9.23 -15.42 -6.64
C LYS A 296 9.27 -15.77 -5.16
N TRP A 297 9.81 -16.93 -4.81
CA TRP A 297 9.82 -17.41 -3.42
C TRP A 297 10.93 -16.78 -2.57
N ASN A 298 12.03 -16.32 -3.19
CA ASN A 298 13.07 -15.55 -2.52
C ASN A 298 12.75 -14.05 -2.47
N THR A 299 11.48 -13.61 -2.53
CA THR A 299 11.12 -12.20 -2.27
C THR A 299 11.14 -11.86 -0.77
N THR A 300 11.17 -12.89 0.07
CA THR A 300 11.14 -12.79 1.52
C THR A 300 12.19 -13.70 2.15
N ALA A 301 12.54 -13.43 3.41
CA ALA A 301 13.43 -14.29 4.18
C ALA A 301 12.88 -14.51 5.60
N ASN A 302 12.93 -15.76 6.06
CA ASN A 302 12.54 -16.11 7.42
C ASN A 302 13.77 -16.16 8.33
N LEU A 303 13.87 -15.20 9.25
CA LEU A 303 15.01 -15.13 10.16
C LEU A 303 14.85 -15.99 11.42
N ASN A 304 13.61 -16.29 11.81
CA ASN A 304 13.30 -16.88 13.12
C ASN A 304 12.64 -18.26 13.03
N GLY A 305 12.34 -18.75 11.83
CA GLY A 305 11.66 -20.03 11.59
C GLY A 305 10.18 -20.06 11.97
N THR A 306 9.56 -18.91 12.27
CA THR A 306 8.12 -18.85 12.61
C THR A 306 7.27 -18.72 11.35
N ILE A 307 6.01 -19.18 11.41
CA ILE A 307 5.11 -19.22 10.24
C ILE A 307 4.90 -17.83 9.62
N ASP A 308 4.79 -16.80 10.45
CA ASP A 308 4.60 -15.39 10.11
C ASP A 308 5.89 -14.55 10.26
N GLY A 309 7.05 -15.22 10.29
CA GLY A 309 8.36 -14.62 10.60
C GLY A 309 9.12 -14.11 9.40
N ASN A 310 8.54 -14.14 8.20
CA ASN A 310 9.21 -13.65 7.00
C ASN A 310 9.25 -12.13 6.98
N ILE A 311 10.36 -11.59 6.46
CA ILE A 311 10.52 -10.16 6.18
C ILE A 311 10.78 -9.95 4.69
N PRO A 312 10.39 -8.80 4.11
CA PRO A 312 10.81 -8.43 2.78
C PRO A 312 12.34 -8.41 2.66
N ASN A 313 12.87 -8.80 1.50
CA ASN A 313 14.32 -8.78 1.26
C ASN A 313 14.97 -7.41 1.44
N ASP A 314 14.26 -6.32 1.15
CA ASP A 314 14.79 -4.97 1.36
C ASP A 314 15.13 -4.74 2.84
N ASN A 315 14.25 -5.17 3.74
CA ASN A 315 14.48 -5.14 5.18
C ASN A 315 15.66 -6.05 5.58
N LEU A 316 15.78 -7.22 4.96
CA LEU A 316 16.93 -8.11 5.19
C LEU A 316 18.24 -7.43 4.79
N VAL A 317 18.27 -6.79 3.61
CA VAL A 317 19.45 -6.05 3.14
C VAL A 317 19.76 -4.90 4.08
N GLU A 318 18.75 -4.18 4.58
CA GLU A 318 18.95 -3.13 5.58
C GLU A 318 19.58 -3.69 6.86
N ILE A 319 19.08 -4.81 7.39
CA ILE A 319 19.64 -5.48 8.56
C ILE A 319 21.11 -5.86 8.31
N CYS A 320 21.40 -6.49 7.17
CA CYS A 320 22.77 -6.85 6.78
C CYS A 320 23.69 -5.62 6.70
N VAL A 321 23.23 -4.52 6.09
CA VAL A 321 23.99 -3.27 5.98
C VAL A 321 24.22 -2.65 7.36
N GLN A 322 23.21 -2.65 8.23
CA GLN A 322 23.35 -2.14 9.60
C GLN A 322 24.37 -2.95 10.41
N LEU A 323 24.36 -4.28 10.29
CA LEU A 323 25.34 -5.16 10.93
C LEU A 323 26.76 -4.85 10.45
N VAL A 324 26.97 -4.74 9.14
CA VAL A 324 28.27 -4.39 8.56
C VAL A 324 28.73 -3.01 9.04
N LYS A 325 27.86 -2.00 9.01
CA LYS A 325 28.17 -0.64 9.51
C LYS A 325 28.58 -0.64 10.97
N LYS A 326 27.91 -1.44 11.82
CA LYS A 326 28.25 -1.55 13.24
C LYS A 326 29.66 -2.14 13.42
N LYS A 327 29.97 -3.25 12.75
CA LYS A 327 31.30 -3.89 12.82
C LYS A 327 32.40 -2.99 12.28
N ILE A 328 32.14 -2.26 11.20
CA ILE A 328 33.07 -1.25 10.68
C ILE A 328 33.33 -0.15 11.72
N LYS A 329 32.28 0.34 12.39
CA LYS A 329 32.41 1.36 13.44
C LYS A 329 33.24 0.86 14.63
N GLU A 330 33.12 -0.43 14.98
CA GLU A 330 33.90 -1.07 16.04
C GLU A 330 35.42 -1.13 15.74
N GLN A 331 35.84 -1.03 14.46
CA GLN A 331 37.26 -0.99 14.09
C GLN A 331 37.98 0.29 14.52
N GLY A 332 37.25 1.38 14.80
CA GLY A 332 37.83 2.66 15.19
C GLY A 332 38.87 3.17 14.18
N SER A 333 40.07 3.50 14.66
CA SER A 333 41.18 4.00 13.84
C SER A 333 41.79 2.97 12.87
N ASN A 334 41.46 1.69 13.01
CA ASN A 334 41.98 0.62 12.13
C ASN A 334 41.15 0.46 10.85
N PHE A 335 40.21 1.37 10.60
CA PHE A 335 39.37 1.37 9.41
C PHE A 335 40.19 1.61 8.14
N THR A 336 40.18 0.63 7.24
CA THR A 336 40.71 0.73 5.87
C THR A 336 39.70 0.08 4.91
N PHE A 337 39.80 0.36 3.61
CA PHE A 337 38.95 -0.31 2.63
C PHE A 337 39.08 -1.84 2.70
N ASN A 338 40.31 -2.34 2.86
CA ASN A 338 40.59 -3.77 2.94
C ASN A 338 40.01 -4.41 4.22
N SER A 339 40.13 -3.74 5.38
CA SER A 339 39.53 -4.22 6.63
C SER A 339 38.00 -4.18 6.59
N ALA A 340 37.41 -3.19 5.90
CA ALA A 340 35.97 -3.10 5.68
C ALA A 340 35.46 -4.22 4.77
N GLN A 341 36.15 -4.49 3.64
CA GLN A 341 35.81 -5.60 2.75
C GLN A 341 35.90 -6.95 3.46
N THR A 342 36.98 -7.19 4.19
CA THR A 342 37.17 -8.39 5.01
C THR A 342 36.04 -8.56 6.03
N THR A 343 35.67 -7.48 6.71
CA THR A 343 34.60 -7.50 7.72
C THR A 343 33.23 -7.75 7.11
N ALA A 344 32.94 -7.17 5.94
CA ALA A 344 31.69 -7.42 5.23
C ALA A 344 31.57 -8.89 4.81
N LEU A 345 32.63 -9.47 4.24
CA LEU A 345 32.67 -10.88 3.82
C LEU A 345 32.58 -11.85 5.00
N ALA A 346 33.20 -11.53 6.14
CA ALA A 346 33.16 -12.39 7.33
C ALA A 346 31.89 -12.19 8.19
N CYS A 347 31.09 -11.16 7.92
CA CYS A 347 30.02 -10.74 8.85
C CYS A 347 28.99 -11.84 9.10
N GLN A 348 28.54 -12.51 8.03
CA GLN A 348 27.53 -13.57 8.09
C GLN A 348 28.04 -14.78 8.89
N ILE A 349 29.24 -15.27 8.57
CA ILE A 349 29.87 -16.41 9.27
C ILE A 349 30.05 -16.11 10.76
N GLN A 350 30.47 -14.88 11.10
CA GLN A 350 30.62 -14.47 12.50
C GLN A 350 29.28 -14.46 13.27
N ASP A 351 28.18 -14.02 12.63
CA ASP A 351 26.87 -14.02 13.26
C ASP A 351 26.31 -15.45 13.41
N GLU A 352 26.52 -16.34 12.43
CA GLU A 352 26.17 -17.75 12.52
C GLU A 352 26.93 -18.46 13.65
N LEU A 353 28.26 -18.24 13.74
CA LEU A 353 29.07 -18.74 14.85
C LEU A 353 28.59 -18.20 16.19
N ARG A 354 28.20 -16.93 16.28
CA ARG A 354 27.67 -16.33 17.50
C ARG A 354 26.39 -17.02 17.96
N GLU A 355 25.44 -17.26 17.07
CA GLU A 355 24.18 -17.93 17.43
C GLU A 355 24.42 -19.41 17.79
N ASN A 356 25.32 -20.11 17.08
CA ASN A 356 25.72 -21.47 17.42
C ASN A 356 26.36 -21.56 18.82
N ILE A 357 27.28 -20.64 19.14
CA ILE A 357 27.87 -20.56 20.48
C ILE A 357 26.78 -20.27 21.52
N ARG A 358 25.90 -19.29 21.26
CA ARG A 358 24.79 -18.94 22.16
C ARG A 358 23.92 -20.15 22.48
N TYR A 359 23.60 -20.97 21.47
CA TYR A 359 22.85 -22.21 21.64
C TYR A 359 23.62 -23.21 22.52
N GLN A 360 24.91 -23.44 22.21
CA GLN A 360 25.75 -24.36 22.99
C GLN A 360 25.89 -23.95 24.46
N VAL A 361 25.97 -22.64 24.75
CA VAL A 361 26.08 -22.14 26.12
C VAL A 361 24.73 -21.93 26.82
N SER A 362 23.61 -22.34 26.20
CA SER A 362 22.25 -22.18 26.75
C SER A 362 21.93 -20.74 27.18
N MET A 363 22.51 -19.75 26.50
CA MET A 363 22.24 -18.35 26.78
C MET A 363 20.83 -18.02 26.30
N LYS A 364 19.97 -17.60 27.23
CA LYS A 364 18.61 -17.16 26.90
C LYS A 364 18.67 -15.96 25.95
N PRO A 365 17.89 -15.94 24.84
CA PRO A 365 17.74 -14.75 24.03
C PRO A 365 17.31 -13.57 24.91
N SER A 366 17.98 -12.42 24.76
CA SER A 366 17.56 -11.18 25.41
C SER A 366 16.66 -10.41 24.45
N GLY A 367 15.45 -10.11 24.91
CA GLY A 367 14.43 -9.43 24.13
C GLY A 367 13.07 -9.70 24.77
N LYS A 368 12.41 -8.65 25.25
CA LYS A 368 11.00 -8.77 25.64
C LYS A 368 10.18 -8.62 24.36
N SER A 369 9.39 -9.63 24.02
CA SER A 369 8.27 -9.42 23.10
C SER A 369 7.43 -8.29 23.70
N ARG A 370 7.25 -7.20 22.95
CA ARG A 370 6.40 -6.11 23.41
C ARG A 370 4.97 -6.63 23.43
N THR A 371 4.28 -6.42 24.54
CA THR A 371 2.85 -6.73 24.63
C THR A 371 2.13 -5.97 23.52
N LYS A 372 1.32 -6.69 22.72
CA LYS A 372 0.49 -6.06 21.69
C LYS A 372 -0.45 -5.07 22.40
N THR A 373 -0.43 -3.82 21.97
CA THR A 373 -1.33 -2.80 22.51
C THR A 373 -2.76 -3.11 22.09
N ASP A 374 -3.70 -3.04 23.04
CA ASP A 374 -5.12 -3.12 22.73
C ASP A 374 -5.57 -1.82 22.06
N LYS A 375 -6.11 -1.93 20.85
CA LYS A 375 -6.56 -0.80 20.03
C LYS A 375 -8.08 -0.72 19.92
N SER A 376 -8.81 -1.55 20.66
CA SER A 376 -10.27 -1.68 20.54
C SER A 376 -11.00 -0.36 20.80
N SER A 377 -10.50 0.45 21.75
CA SER A 377 -11.07 1.77 22.05
C SER A 377 -10.93 2.74 20.87
N ASP A 378 -9.78 2.77 20.20
CA ASP A 378 -9.52 3.68 19.08
C ASP A 378 -10.32 3.25 17.85
N ILE A 379 -10.40 1.94 17.60
CA ILE A 379 -11.23 1.37 16.52
C ILE A 379 -12.71 1.69 16.75
N ASN A 380 -13.20 1.57 18.00
CA ASN A 380 -14.58 1.90 18.33
C ASN A 380 -14.87 3.39 18.14
N LEU A 381 -13.93 4.28 18.52
CA LEU A 381 -14.06 5.71 18.27
C LEU A 381 -14.18 6.01 16.77
N MET A 382 -13.30 5.44 15.94
CA MET A 382 -13.37 5.59 14.49
C MET A 382 -14.68 5.04 13.91
N LEU A 383 -15.14 3.88 14.39
CA LEU A 383 -16.41 3.31 13.97
C LEU A 383 -17.58 4.25 14.26
N MET A 384 -17.63 4.84 15.47
CA MET A 384 -18.69 5.78 15.85
C MET A 384 -18.73 6.99 14.91
N GLU A 385 -17.58 7.56 14.56
CA GLU A 385 -17.48 8.66 13.60
C GLU A 385 -17.94 8.26 12.19
N LEU A 386 -17.57 7.05 11.73
CA LEU A 386 -18.01 6.53 10.43
C LEU A 386 -19.52 6.29 10.38
N MET A 387 -20.12 5.81 11.48
CA MET A 387 -21.57 5.61 11.59
C MET A 387 -22.29 6.95 11.63
N ALA A 388 -21.80 7.93 12.41
CA ALA A 388 -22.38 9.27 12.47
C ALA A 388 -22.32 10.02 11.13
N GLY A 389 -21.35 9.69 10.27
CA GLY A 389 -21.23 10.21 8.91
C GLY A 389 -22.05 9.47 7.85
N ASP A 390 -22.90 8.52 8.24
CA ASP A 390 -23.68 7.63 7.35
C ASP A 390 -22.80 6.94 6.29
N ILE A 391 -21.53 6.65 6.63
CA ILE A 391 -20.54 6.24 5.63
C ILE A 391 -20.92 4.92 4.96
N PHE A 392 -21.67 4.05 5.63
CA PHE A 392 -22.08 2.74 5.12
C PHE A 392 -23.39 2.76 4.32
N GLU A 393 -24.15 3.85 4.37
CA GLU A 393 -25.35 4.05 3.54
C GLU A 393 -24.99 4.40 2.10
N ASN A 394 -25.96 4.26 1.19
CA ASN A 394 -25.84 4.69 -0.21
C ASN A 394 -26.87 5.80 -0.49
N ILE A 395 -26.40 7.04 -0.45
CA ILE A 395 -27.22 8.25 -0.52
C ILE A 395 -26.98 8.94 -1.86
N GLN A 396 -28.01 8.96 -2.72
CA GLN A 396 -27.92 9.53 -4.06
C GLN A 396 -27.54 11.01 -4.05
N GLY A 397 -26.55 11.38 -4.87
CA GLY A 397 -26.06 12.76 -5.01
C GLY A 397 -25.16 13.25 -3.87
N ARG A 398 -24.88 12.41 -2.86
CA ARG A 398 -23.98 12.76 -1.77
C ARG A 398 -22.54 12.91 -2.26
N GLN A 399 -21.87 13.96 -1.80
CA GLN A 399 -20.47 14.27 -2.12
C GLN A 399 -19.86 15.10 -0.99
N PHE A 400 -18.55 14.98 -0.77
CA PHE A 400 -17.86 15.88 0.16
C PHE A 400 -17.82 17.29 -0.40
N GLU A 401 -18.01 18.29 0.46
CA GLU A 401 -18.00 19.71 0.06
C GLU A 401 -16.73 20.11 -0.69
N ASN A 402 -15.58 19.62 -0.22
CA ASN A 402 -14.27 19.92 -0.82
C ASN A 402 -13.82 18.86 -1.84
N PHE A 403 -14.49 17.70 -1.94
CA PHE A 403 -14.13 16.60 -2.86
C PHE A 403 -15.34 16.12 -3.66
N LYS A 404 -15.88 17.00 -4.50
CA LYS A 404 -17.12 16.78 -5.26
C LYS A 404 -17.04 15.66 -6.32
N ASN A 405 -15.82 15.31 -6.76
CA ASN A 405 -15.59 14.40 -7.90
C ASN A 405 -14.64 13.26 -7.56
N ILE A 406 -14.77 12.65 -6.38
CA ILE A 406 -13.99 11.45 -6.05
C ILE A 406 -14.33 10.34 -7.05
N LYS A 407 -13.27 9.71 -7.55
CA LYS A 407 -13.31 8.50 -8.38
C LYS A 407 -12.57 7.39 -7.64
N ASP A 408 -13.00 6.15 -7.91
CA ASP A 408 -12.27 4.98 -7.45
C ASP A 408 -10.83 5.00 -7.99
N VAL A 409 -9.89 4.49 -7.21
CA VAL A 409 -8.47 4.47 -7.59
C VAL A 409 -8.25 3.73 -8.91
N PHE A 410 -8.99 2.65 -9.17
CA PHE A 410 -8.84 1.85 -10.39
C PHE A 410 -9.61 2.43 -11.58
N GLU A 411 -10.71 3.17 -11.36
CA GLU A 411 -11.39 3.94 -12.41
C GLU A 411 -10.52 5.05 -13.01
N LYS A 412 -9.48 5.49 -12.28
CA LYS A 412 -8.52 6.50 -12.79
C LYS A 412 -7.50 5.90 -13.76
N VAL A 413 -7.42 4.58 -13.88
CA VAL A 413 -6.51 3.92 -14.82
C VAL A 413 -6.95 4.22 -16.25
N ASN A 414 -6.08 4.86 -17.02
CA ASN A 414 -6.32 5.04 -18.45
C ASN A 414 -5.78 3.81 -19.20
N LEU A 415 -6.68 2.88 -19.55
CA LEU A 415 -6.31 1.61 -20.19
C LEU A 415 -5.47 1.81 -21.46
N HIS A 416 -5.84 2.74 -22.33
CA HIS A 416 -5.12 2.98 -23.58
C HIS A 416 -3.69 3.50 -23.36
N LYS A 417 -3.50 4.46 -22.44
CA LYS A 417 -2.16 4.93 -22.06
C LYS A 417 -1.34 3.84 -21.40
N LEU A 418 -1.96 3.05 -20.52
CA LEU A 418 -1.31 1.93 -19.86
C LEU A 418 -0.87 0.87 -20.88
N HIS A 419 -1.73 0.53 -21.84
CA HIS A 419 -1.43 -0.41 -22.92
C HIS A 419 -0.22 0.03 -23.75
N ILE A 420 -0.22 1.28 -24.23
CA ILE A 420 0.92 1.88 -24.96
C ILE A 420 2.20 1.79 -24.11
N TRP A 421 2.11 2.12 -22.82
CA TRP A 421 3.26 2.08 -21.92
C TRP A 421 3.79 0.64 -21.75
N ILE A 422 2.91 -0.33 -21.53
CA ILE A 422 3.26 -1.75 -21.39
C ILE A 422 3.89 -2.27 -22.68
N SER A 423 3.32 -1.97 -23.86
CA SER A 423 3.90 -2.36 -25.16
C SER A 423 5.33 -1.85 -25.32
N LYS A 424 5.59 -0.60 -24.95
CA LYS A 424 6.94 -0.03 -24.97
C LYS A 424 7.90 -0.72 -24.00
N GLN A 425 7.43 -1.14 -22.82
CA GLN A 425 8.28 -1.90 -21.89
C GLN A 425 8.59 -3.30 -22.42
N LYS A 426 7.61 -3.99 -23.03
CA LYS A 426 7.81 -5.29 -23.69
C LYS A 426 8.86 -5.18 -24.80
N GLU A 427 8.77 -4.16 -25.64
CA GLU A 427 9.75 -3.87 -26.70
C GLU A 427 11.16 -3.67 -26.11
N ARG A 428 11.32 -2.83 -25.08
CA ARG A 428 12.61 -2.62 -24.42
C ARG A 428 13.19 -3.90 -23.83
N ALA A 429 12.38 -4.66 -23.11
CA ALA A 429 12.81 -5.93 -22.52
C ALA A 429 13.29 -6.93 -23.59
N SER A 430 12.70 -6.89 -24.79
CA SER A 430 13.17 -7.72 -25.90
C SER A 430 14.60 -7.40 -26.34
N PHE A 431 15.08 -6.17 -26.17
CA PHE A 431 16.44 -5.77 -26.55
C PHE A 431 17.45 -5.85 -25.40
N GLU A 432 17.02 -5.55 -24.17
CA GLU A 432 17.91 -5.41 -23.01
C GLU A 432 18.16 -6.72 -22.25
N MET A 433 17.38 -7.76 -22.54
CA MET A 433 17.33 -9.00 -21.73
C MET A 433 17.57 -10.28 -22.55
N MET A 434 18.00 -10.11 -23.82
CA MET A 434 18.79 -11.09 -24.59
C MET A 434 20.27 -10.86 -24.28
#